data_AF-A0A4P8WNA7-F1
#
_entry.id   AF-A0A4P8WNA7-F1
#
_cell.length_a   1.000
_cell.length_b   1.000
_cell.length_c   1.000
_cell.angle_alpha   90.00
_cell.angle_beta   90.00
_cell.angle_gamma   90.00
#
_symmetry.space_group_name_H-M   'P 1'
#
loop_
_entity.id
_entity.type
_entity.pdbx_description
1 polymer ?
#
loop_
_entity_poly.entity_id
_entity_poly.type
_entity_poly.pdbx_seq_one_letter_code
_entity_poly.pdbx_strand_id
1 'polypeptide(L)'
;MEQWKTTAVILSGLWALIEIASFFASGIPSAIFFLLSVYQALVSTYPIIQRIIIYTSLISLGYLIGRRNTTDEQSNEDDDIEEYMPDSLHGCISYNGVSWRASTELVGNSNTRINVWPTPYCPKCQTELTKGRLPSETFEIAKPAWECENCGYTSERGDDTKTTVERIAKRNFERMTTSKGENHSLNTLAKKYAQTHGSKPTGYDIWKLYAEEVDDDVVATNCFP
;
A
#
# COMPACT_ATOMS: atom_id res chain seq x y z
N MET A 1 -12.26 8.46 -39.06
CA MET A 1 -13.03 9.40 -39.90
C MET A 1 -12.99 10.81 -39.27
N GLU A 2 -11.79 11.34 -38.98
CA GLU A 2 -11.61 12.58 -38.20
C GLU A 2 -10.43 13.46 -38.66
N GLN A 3 -9.86 13.24 -39.85
CA GLN A 3 -8.76 14.08 -40.37
C GLN A 3 -9.19 15.29 -41.21
N TRP A 4 -10.48 15.43 -41.51
CA TRP A 4 -10.98 16.48 -42.41
C TRP A 4 -11.46 17.76 -41.70
N LYS A 5 -11.52 17.78 -40.37
CA LYS A 5 -11.99 18.95 -39.61
C LYS A 5 -10.89 19.97 -39.32
N THR A 6 -9.62 19.58 -39.32
CA THR A 6 -8.49 20.47 -39.00
C THR A 6 -8.00 21.29 -40.20
N THR A 7 -8.16 20.81 -41.42
CA THR A 7 -7.75 21.53 -42.64
C THR A 7 -8.69 22.69 -43.00
N ALA A 8 -9.97 22.62 -42.61
CA ALA A 8 -10.95 23.68 -42.89
C ALA A 8 -10.69 24.98 -42.09
N VAL A 9 -10.11 24.89 -40.89
CA VAL A 9 -9.83 26.06 -40.02
C VAL A 9 -8.61 26.85 -40.52
N ILE A 10 -7.64 26.19 -41.14
CA ILE A 10 -6.43 26.84 -41.67
C ILE A 10 -6.74 27.61 -42.97
N LEU A 11 -7.63 27.07 -43.80
CA LEU A 11 -8.04 27.69 -45.07
C LEU A 11 -8.94 28.93 -44.89
N SER A 12 -9.75 29.00 -43.83
CA SER A 12 -10.59 30.18 -43.56
C SER A 12 -9.78 31.37 -43.00
N GLY A 13 -8.72 31.11 -42.24
CA GLY A 13 -7.81 32.16 -41.74
C GLY A 13 -7.02 32.86 -42.84
N LEU A 14 -6.64 32.12 -43.90
CA LEU A 14 -5.88 32.66 -45.04
C LEU A 14 -6.72 33.59 -45.92
N TRP A 15 -8.02 33.34 -46.07
CA TRP A 15 -8.93 34.23 -46.82
C TRP A 15 -9.16 35.57 -46.11
N ALA A 16 -9.27 35.56 -44.77
CA ALA A 16 -9.42 36.79 -43.98
C ALA A 16 -8.20 37.73 -44.11
N LEU A 17 -6.98 37.18 -44.25
CA LEU A 17 -5.76 37.98 -44.43
C LEU A 17 -5.69 38.69 -45.79
N ILE A 18 -6.30 38.11 -46.83
CA ILE A 18 -6.31 38.67 -48.20
C ILE A 18 -7.32 39.83 -48.31
N GLU A 19 -8.50 39.70 -47.70
CA GLU A 19 -9.51 40.77 -47.61
C GLU A 19 -8.96 42.00 -46.86
N ILE A 20 -8.25 41.75 -45.75
CA ILE A 20 -7.59 42.80 -44.97
C ILE A 20 -6.55 43.54 -45.82
N ALA A 21 -5.68 42.82 -46.55
CA ALA A 21 -4.64 43.42 -47.39
C ALA A 21 -5.20 44.31 -48.51
N SER A 22 -6.37 43.96 -49.04
CA SER A 22 -7.07 44.72 -50.11
C SER A 22 -7.58 46.08 -49.63
N PHE A 23 -7.97 46.17 -48.35
CA PHE A 23 -8.43 47.42 -47.71
C PHE A 23 -7.28 48.41 -47.44
N PHE A 24 -6.03 47.95 -47.40
CA PHE A 24 -4.84 48.78 -47.15
C PHE A 24 -4.26 49.47 -48.39
N ALA A 25 -4.61 49.03 -49.60
CA ALA A 25 -4.10 49.62 -50.84
C ALA A 25 -4.69 51.02 -51.14
N SER A 26 -5.78 51.40 -50.47
CA SER A 26 -6.46 52.69 -50.62
C SER A 26 -6.16 53.68 -49.47
N GLY A 27 -4.87 53.87 -49.16
CA GLY A 27 -4.35 55.17 -48.74
C GLY A 27 -4.97 55.88 -47.51
N ILE A 28 -5.18 55.20 -46.39
CA ILE A 28 -5.53 55.86 -45.11
C ILE A 28 -4.32 55.79 -44.15
N PRO A 29 -3.62 56.92 -43.88
CA PRO A 29 -2.46 56.94 -42.98
C PRO A 29 -2.76 56.44 -41.56
N SER A 30 -4.00 56.57 -41.08
CA SER A 30 -4.41 56.11 -39.74
C SER A 30 -4.43 54.59 -39.59
N ALA A 31 -4.56 53.84 -40.69
CA ALA A 31 -4.58 52.38 -40.66
C ALA A 31 -3.19 51.79 -40.40
N ILE A 32 -2.12 52.49 -40.82
CA ILE A 32 -0.72 52.11 -40.52
C ILE A 32 -0.44 52.27 -39.02
N PHE A 33 -0.91 53.36 -38.40
CA PHE A 33 -0.76 53.56 -36.94
C PHE A 33 -1.56 52.53 -36.13
N PHE A 34 -2.74 52.13 -36.61
CA PHE A 34 -3.53 51.08 -35.99
C PHE A 34 -2.90 49.68 -36.13
N LEU A 35 -2.34 49.37 -37.30
CA LEU A 35 -1.58 48.13 -37.48
C LEU A 35 -0.31 48.09 -36.64
N LEU A 36 0.38 49.23 -36.47
CA LEU A 36 1.60 49.31 -35.68
C LEU A 36 1.32 49.08 -34.18
N SER A 37 0.23 49.63 -33.65
CA SER A 37 -0.19 49.40 -32.25
C SER A 37 -0.68 47.97 -32.02
N VAL A 38 -1.41 47.38 -32.97
CA VAL A 38 -1.79 45.96 -32.94
C VAL A 38 -0.56 45.05 -33.04
N TYR A 39 0.42 45.38 -33.89
CA TYR A 39 1.68 44.64 -34.01
C TYR A 39 2.52 44.74 -32.74
N GLN A 40 2.66 45.92 -32.12
CA GLN A 40 3.36 46.07 -30.84
C GLN A 40 2.66 45.34 -29.70
N ALA A 41 1.32 45.33 -29.67
CA ALA A 41 0.56 44.52 -28.72
C ALA A 41 0.78 43.02 -28.96
N LEU A 42 0.81 42.57 -30.22
CA LEU A 42 1.12 41.18 -30.57
C LEU A 42 2.57 40.79 -30.22
N VAL A 43 3.55 41.62 -30.51
CA VAL A 43 4.97 41.37 -30.22
C VAL A 43 5.26 41.39 -28.71
N SER A 44 4.58 42.26 -27.94
CA SER A 44 4.71 42.27 -26.48
C SER A 44 3.98 41.10 -25.80
N THR A 45 2.92 40.58 -26.43
CA THR A 45 2.17 39.41 -25.93
C THR A 45 2.76 38.08 -26.42
N TYR A 46 3.51 38.09 -27.53
CA TYR A 46 4.21 36.93 -28.09
C TYR A 46 5.10 36.17 -27.09
N PRO A 47 5.96 36.83 -26.27
CA PRO A 47 6.74 36.11 -25.27
C PRO A 47 5.88 35.49 -24.16
N ILE A 48 4.70 36.06 -23.87
CA ILE A 48 3.76 35.51 -22.89
C ILE A 48 3.08 34.26 -23.45
N ILE A 49 2.62 34.33 -24.70
CA ILE A 49 1.99 33.20 -25.39
C ILE A 49 2.99 32.05 -25.58
N GLN A 50 4.24 32.35 -25.98
CA GLN A 50 5.30 31.33 -26.06
C GLN A 50 5.53 30.65 -24.71
N ARG A 51 5.58 31.41 -23.61
CA ARG A 51 5.73 30.83 -22.26
C ARG A 51 4.57 29.92 -21.91
N ILE A 52 3.33 30.32 -22.17
CA ILE A 52 2.14 29.50 -21.90
C ILE A 52 2.19 28.20 -22.72
N ILE A 53 2.54 28.26 -24.01
CA ILE A 53 2.69 27.07 -24.87
C ILE A 53 3.81 26.14 -24.36
N ILE A 54 4.95 26.69 -23.94
CA ILE A 54 6.05 25.92 -23.37
C ILE A 54 5.64 25.27 -22.04
N TYR A 55 4.98 26.01 -21.14
CA TYR A 55 4.54 25.44 -19.85
C TYR A 55 3.45 24.38 -20.04
N THR A 56 2.47 24.62 -20.90
CA THR A 56 1.42 23.63 -21.19
C THR A 56 1.95 22.39 -21.89
N SER A 57 2.95 22.52 -22.78
CA SER A 57 3.63 21.38 -23.39
C SER A 57 4.51 20.61 -22.41
N LEU A 58 5.20 21.29 -21.48
CA LEU A 58 5.96 20.61 -20.42
C LEU A 58 5.05 19.89 -19.42
N ILE A 59 3.90 20.49 -19.07
CA ILE A 59 2.90 19.85 -18.20
C ILE A 59 2.28 18.63 -18.89
N SER A 60 1.95 18.72 -20.18
CA SER A 60 1.39 17.58 -20.92
C SER A 60 2.42 16.49 -21.16
N LEU A 61 3.70 16.83 -21.39
CA LEU A 61 4.79 15.85 -21.48
C LEU A 61 5.04 15.18 -20.13
N GLY A 62 5.05 15.95 -19.04
CA GLY A 62 5.16 15.42 -17.67
C GLY A 62 3.97 14.53 -17.28
N TYR A 63 2.76 14.89 -17.72
CA TYR A 63 1.56 14.07 -17.53
C TYR A 63 1.63 12.77 -18.34
N LEU A 64 2.13 12.80 -19.59
CA LEU A 64 2.28 11.61 -20.43
C LEU A 64 3.41 10.69 -19.93
N ILE A 65 4.54 11.23 -19.49
CA ILE A 65 5.65 10.47 -18.90
C ILE A 65 5.22 9.90 -17.54
N GLY A 66 4.57 10.70 -16.70
CA GLY A 66 4.02 10.26 -15.42
C GLY A 66 2.95 9.18 -15.57
N ARG A 67 2.08 9.30 -16.58
CA ARG A 67 1.09 8.26 -16.90
C ARG A 67 1.75 6.99 -17.45
N ARG A 68 2.81 7.08 -18.25
CA ARG A 68 3.48 5.89 -18.78
C ARG A 68 4.23 5.11 -17.68
N ASN A 69 4.87 5.81 -16.75
CA ASN A 69 5.45 5.17 -15.56
C ASN A 69 4.40 4.58 -14.61
N THR A 70 3.18 5.11 -14.53
CA THR A 70 2.12 4.53 -13.69
C THR A 70 1.24 3.49 -14.40
N THR A 71 1.29 3.39 -15.73
CA THR A 71 0.44 2.45 -16.49
C THR A 71 1.18 1.16 -16.87
N ASP A 72 2.51 1.18 -16.96
CA ASP A 72 3.31 -0.01 -17.34
C ASP A 72 3.76 -0.87 -16.14
N GLU A 73 3.56 -0.45 -14.88
CA GLU A 73 3.84 -1.26 -13.68
C GLU A 73 2.61 -1.97 -13.09
N GLN A 74 1.41 -1.78 -13.64
CA GLN A 74 0.16 -2.26 -13.00
C GLN A 74 -0.65 -3.27 -13.80
N SER A 75 -0.13 -3.86 -14.89
CA SER A 75 -0.91 -4.80 -15.70
C SER A 75 -0.34 -6.20 -15.90
N ASN A 76 0.84 -6.55 -15.36
CA ASN A 76 1.39 -7.91 -15.46
C ASN A 76 2.02 -8.47 -14.17
N GLU A 77 2.08 -7.74 -13.06
CA GLU A 77 2.59 -8.31 -11.79
C GLU A 77 1.52 -9.03 -10.97
N ASP A 78 0.22 -8.79 -11.21
CA ASP A 78 -0.86 -9.36 -10.40
C ASP A 78 -1.17 -10.84 -10.73
N ASP A 79 -0.82 -11.32 -11.93
CA ASP A 79 -1.06 -12.73 -12.33
C ASP A 79 -0.06 -13.72 -11.68
N ASP A 80 1.15 -13.27 -11.33
CA ASP A 80 2.17 -14.13 -10.69
C ASP A 80 2.05 -14.14 -9.14
N ILE A 81 1.27 -13.24 -8.55
CA ILE A 81 1.17 -13.09 -7.08
C ILE A 81 0.30 -14.19 -6.46
N GLU A 82 -0.76 -14.61 -7.16
CA GLU A 82 -1.70 -15.60 -6.64
C GLU A 82 -1.03 -16.98 -6.46
N GLU A 83 0.01 -17.29 -7.24
CA GLU A 83 0.77 -18.54 -7.13
C GLU A 83 1.46 -18.70 -5.76
N TYR A 84 1.95 -17.59 -5.18
CA TYR A 84 2.73 -17.61 -3.94
C TYR A 84 1.93 -17.26 -2.68
N MET A 85 0.65 -16.90 -2.81
CA MET A 85 -0.21 -16.55 -1.68
C MET A 85 -0.56 -17.81 -0.85
N PRO A 86 -0.28 -17.85 0.47
CA PRO A 86 -0.72 -18.96 1.31
C PRO A 86 -2.25 -18.94 1.48
N ASP A 87 -2.85 -20.10 1.73
CA ASP A 87 -4.30 -20.21 1.93
C ASP A 87 -4.73 -19.67 3.32
N SER A 88 -3.81 -19.71 4.28
CA SER A 88 -4.03 -19.24 5.65
C SER A 88 -2.75 -18.65 6.22
N LEU A 89 -2.88 -17.70 7.14
CA LEU A 89 -1.79 -17.14 7.93
C LEU A 89 -1.80 -17.73 9.32
N HIS A 90 -0.60 -18.01 9.85
CA HIS A 90 -0.40 -18.59 11.16
C HIS A 90 0.65 -17.79 11.91
N GLY A 91 0.28 -17.22 13.05
CA GLY A 91 1.12 -16.29 13.80
C GLY A 91 1.14 -16.54 15.29
N CYS A 92 2.08 -15.89 15.95
CA CYS A 92 2.29 -15.97 17.38
C CYS A 92 2.25 -14.58 18.02
N ILE A 93 1.43 -14.42 19.05
CA ILE A 93 1.29 -13.16 19.79
C ILE A 93 1.83 -13.33 21.21
N SER A 94 2.84 -12.55 21.59
CA SER A 94 3.30 -12.47 22.98
C SER A 94 2.43 -11.49 23.75
N TYR A 95 1.79 -11.94 24.82
CA TYR A 95 0.99 -11.08 25.68
C TYR A 95 0.92 -11.63 27.10
N ASN A 96 1.09 -10.76 28.10
CA ASN A 96 1.17 -11.13 29.53
C ASN A 96 2.18 -12.26 29.81
N GLY A 97 3.35 -12.18 29.15
CA GLY A 97 4.45 -13.13 29.35
C GLY A 97 4.22 -14.51 28.74
N VAL A 98 3.11 -14.77 28.06
CA VAL A 98 2.83 -16.06 27.40
C VAL A 98 2.64 -15.88 25.90
N SER A 99 2.87 -16.94 25.13
CA SER A 99 2.76 -16.92 23.66
C SER A 99 1.45 -17.51 23.20
N TRP A 100 0.68 -16.80 22.39
CA TRP A 100 -0.62 -17.23 21.88
C TRP A 100 -0.56 -17.54 20.40
N ARG A 101 -1.04 -18.73 20.01
CA ARG A 101 -1.19 -19.07 18.60
C ARG A 101 -2.44 -18.41 18.04
N ALA A 102 -2.32 -17.79 16.88
CA ALA A 102 -3.41 -17.21 16.12
C ALA A 102 -3.34 -17.63 14.65
N SER A 103 -4.48 -17.73 13.99
CA SER A 103 -4.54 -17.99 12.55
C SER A 103 -5.69 -17.26 11.90
N THR A 104 -5.59 -17.04 10.60
CA THR A 104 -6.68 -16.53 9.79
C THR A 104 -6.67 -17.15 8.39
N GLU A 105 -7.84 -17.39 7.84
CA GLU A 105 -8.00 -17.89 6.46
C GLU A 105 -8.06 -16.69 5.50
N LEU A 106 -7.36 -16.83 4.38
CA LEU A 106 -7.31 -15.81 3.34
C LEU A 106 -8.33 -16.12 2.25
N VAL A 107 -9.14 -15.12 1.89
CA VAL A 107 -10.02 -15.17 0.71
C VAL A 107 -9.72 -13.93 -0.14
N GLY A 108 -9.17 -14.14 -1.34
CA GLY A 108 -8.83 -13.06 -2.27
C GLY A 108 -7.95 -11.97 -1.63
N ASN A 109 -6.87 -12.38 -0.96
CA ASN A 109 -5.91 -11.51 -0.26
C ASN A 109 -6.46 -10.74 0.95
N SER A 110 -7.65 -11.10 1.43
CA SER A 110 -8.28 -10.51 2.61
C SER A 110 -8.46 -11.54 3.72
N ASN A 111 -8.35 -11.10 4.98
CA ASN A 111 -8.59 -11.96 6.13
C ASN A 111 -10.10 -12.12 6.36
N THR A 112 -10.56 -13.35 6.59
CA THR A 112 -11.98 -13.63 6.83
C THR A 112 -12.33 -13.66 8.31
N ARG A 113 -11.71 -14.58 9.06
CA ARG A 113 -11.94 -14.79 10.49
C ARG A 113 -10.61 -15.10 11.15
N ILE A 114 -10.42 -14.51 12.32
CA ILE A 114 -9.24 -14.78 13.15
C ILE A 114 -9.64 -15.77 14.22
N ASN A 115 -8.84 -16.81 14.35
CA ASN A 115 -8.97 -17.82 15.37
C ASN A 115 -7.75 -17.74 16.29
N VAL A 116 -8.01 -17.61 17.59
CA VAL A 116 -6.97 -17.68 18.63
C VAL A 116 -7.20 -18.93 19.44
N TRP A 117 -6.16 -19.74 19.60
CA TRP A 117 -6.22 -20.97 20.37
C TRP A 117 -6.62 -20.68 21.82
N PRO A 118 -7.40 -21.57 22.46
CA PRO A 118 -7.93 -21.32 23.80
C PRO A 118 -6.85 -21.34 24.88
N THR A 119 -5.69 -21.93 24.59
CA THR A 119 -4.58 -22.18 25.49
C THR A 119 -3.31 -21.56 24.94
N PRO A 120 -2.56 -20.80 25.76
CA PRO A 120 -1.27 -20.27 25.37
C PRO A 120 -0.15 -21.32 25.49
N TYR A 121 1.01 -20.96 24.96
CA TYR A 121 2.24 -21.72 24.95
C TYR A 121 3.30 -21.06 25.84
N CYS A 122 4.16 -21.89 26.41
CA CYS A 122 5.28 -21.46 27.22
C CYS A 122 6.30 -20.72 26.35
N PRO A 123 6.71 -19.49 26.69
CA PRO A 123 7.68 -18.76 25.88
C PRO A 123 9.08 -19.39 25.90
N LYS A 124 9.38 -20.24 26.91
CA LYS A 124 10.70 -20.86 27.11
C LYS A 124 10.88 -22.18 26.36
N CYS A 125 9.88 -23.06 26.43
CA CYS A 125 9.97 -24.41 25.87
C CYS A 125 8.87 -24.76 24.87
N GLN A 126 8.02 -23.79 24.53
CA GLN A 126 7.00 -23.89 23.49
C GLN A 126 5.99 -25.04 23.68
N THR A 127 5.82 -25.51 24.92
CA THR A 127 4.75 -26.45 25.29
C THR A 127 3.48 -25.70 25.65
N GLU A 128 2.32 -26.31 25.41
CA GLU A 128 1.04 -25.78 25.85
C GLU A 128 1.02 -25.59 27.38
N LEU A 129 0.43 -24.48 27.84
CA LEU A 129 0.30 -24.14 29.27
C LEU A 129 -1.01 -24.68 29.83
N THR A 130 -0.97 -25.18 31.06
CA THR A 130 -2.15 -25.63 31.79
C THR A 130 -2.66 -24.56 32.74
N LYS A 131 -3.92 -24.68 33.16
CA LYS A 131 -4.54 -23.74 34.10
C LYS A 131 -4.09 -24.11 35.52
N GLY A 132 -3.48 -23.16 36.20
CA GLY A 132 -3.00 -23.32 37.57
C GLY A 132 -3.35 -22.15 38.48
N ARG A 133 -2.63 -22.04 39.60
CA ARG A 133 -2.86 -21.02 40.63
C ARG A 133 -1.55 -20.57 41.26
N LEU A 134 -1.29 -19.26 41.22
CA LEU A 134 -0.16 -18.67 41.92
C LEU A 134 -0.49 -18.51 43.42
N PRO A 135 0.48 -18.77 44.32
CA PRO A 135 0.31 -18.50 45.74
C PRO A 135 0.08 -16.99 45.96
N SER A 136 -0.90 -16.66 46.79
CA SER A 136 -1.19 -15.28 47.19
C SER A 136 -0.34 -14.94 48.41
N GLU A 137 0.54 -13.93 48.30
CA GLU A 137 1.38 -13.46 49.42
C GLU A 137 0.56 -12.84 50.56
N THR A 138 -0.70 -12.46 50.29
CA THR A 138 -1.58 -11.71 51.21
C THR A 138 -2.80 -12.49 51.71
N PHE A 139 -2.78 -13.82 51.68
CA PHE A 139 -3.79 -14.72 52.29
C PHE A 139 -5.24 -14.65 51.76
N GLU A 140 -5.55 -13.82 50.77
CA GLU A 140 -6.87 -13.81 50.14
C GLU A 140 -6.76 -14.28 48.69
N ILE A 141 -7.22 -15.52 48.46
CA ILE A 141 -7.52 -16.15 47.17
C ILE A 141 -6.31 -16.30 46.22
N ALA A 142 -5.88 -17.54 45.99
CA ALA A 142 -4.85 -17.87 45.01
C ALA A 142 -5.25 -17.37 43.60
N LYS A 143 -4.36 -16.62 42.96
CA LYS A 143 -4.63 -15.98 41.67
C LYS A 143 -4.63 -17.00 40.53
N PRO A 144 -5.54 -16.91 39.55
CA PRO A 144 -5.50 -17.76 38.38
C PRO A 144 -4.19 -17.57 37.61
N ALA A 145 -3.59 -18.67 37.16
CA ALA A 145 -2.30 -18.65 36.48
C ALA A 145 -2.25 -19.62 35.30
N TRP A 146 -1.28 -19.39 34.43
CA TRP A 146 -0.79 -20.34 33.44
C TRP A 146 0.47 -21.00 33.97
N GLU A 147 0.54 -22.32 33.85
CA GLU A 147 1.66 -23.11 34.35
C GLU A 147 2.21 -24.02 33.25
N CYS A 148 3.54 -24.12 33.18
CA CYS A 148 4.24 -25.01 32.28
C CYS A 148 4.77 -26.20 33.06
N GLU A 149 4.19 -27.38 32.84
CA GLU A 149 4.60 -28.62 33.50
C GLU A 149 6.02 -29.05 33.10
N ASN A 150 6.50 -28.64 31.92
CA ASN A 150 7.80 -29.06 31.39
C ASN A 150 8.99 -28.28 31.98
N CYS A 151 8.83 -26.98 32.27
CA CYS A 151 9.95 -26.13 32.72
C CYS A 151 9.65 -25.29 33.98
N GLY A 152 8.47 -25.47 34.60
CA GLY A 152 8.08 -24.73 35.80
C GLY A 152 7.80 -23.25 35.58
N TYR A 153 7.69 -22.79 34.33
CA TYR A 153 7.32 -21.42 34.02
C TYR A 153 5.87 -21.14 34.45
N THR A 154 5.63 -20.00 35.09
CA THR A 154 4.30 -19.55 35.51
C THR A 154 4.05 -18.10 35.11
N SER A 155 2.82 -17.78 34.71
CA SER A 155 2.37 -16.39 34.47
C SER A 155 0.95 -16.17 34.99
N GLU A 156 0.60 -14.94 35.35
CA GLU A 156 -0.76 -14.58 35.78
C GLU A 156 -1.75 -14.74 34.62
N ARG A 157 -2.92 -15.34 34.88
CA ARG A 157 -3.97 -15.55 33.88
C ARG A 157 -5.05 -14.47 34.05
N GLY A 158 -5.05 -13.47 33.17
CA GLY A 158 -6.09 -12.45 33.11
C GLY A 158 -7.39 -12.94 32.47
N ASP A 159 -8.52 -12.37 32.88
CA ASP A 159 -9.86 -12.77 32.41
C ASP A 159 -10.18 -12.25 30.99
N ASP A 160 -9.59 -11.13 30.57
CA ASP A 160 -9.78 -10.48 29.26
C ASP A 160 -8.69 -10.81 28.24
N THR A 161 -7.77 -11.71 28.61
CA THR A 161 -6.53 -11.95 27.86
C THR A 161 -6.81 -12.43 26.43
N LYS A 162 -7.78 -13.33 26.23
CA LYS A 162 -8.10 -13.88 24.90
C LYS A 162 -8.60 -12.80 23.94
N THR A 163 -9.56 -11.98 24.37
CA THR A 163 -10.13 -10.90 23.54
C THR A 163 -9.07 -9.87 23.14
N THR A 164 -8.14 -9.57 24.05
CA THR A 164 -7.03 -8.66 23.75
C THR A 164 -6.05 -9.26 22.76
N VAL A 165 -5.69 -10.54 22.91
CA VAL A 165 -4.87 -11.26 21.93
C VAL A 165 -5.53 -11.32 20.56
N GLU A 166 -6.83 -11.62 20.49
CA GLU A 166 -7.60 -11.60 19.24
C GLU A 166 -7.53 -10.25 18.53
N ARG A 167 -7.61 -9.14 19.28
CA ARG A 167 -7.50 -7.78 18.74
C ARG A 167 -6.10 -7.48 18.20
N ILE A 168 -5.05 -7.91 18.91
CA ILE A 168 -3.66 -7.73 18.49
C ILE A 168 -3.38 -8.56 17.23
N ALA A 169 -3.78 -9.84 17.24
CA ALA A 169 -3.68 -10.72 16.08
C ALA A 169 -4.40 -10.11 14.87
N LYS A 170 -5.63 -9.60 15.08
CA LYS A 170 -6.41 -8.92 14.04
C LYS A 170 -5.67 -7.77 13.41
N ARG A 171 -5.17 -6.85 14.23
CA ARG A 171 -4.43 -5.68 13.76
C ARG A 171 -3.24 -6.07 12.90
N ASN A 172 -2.47 -7.08 13.30
CA ASN A 172 -1.26 -7.49 12.58
C ASN A 172 -1.58 -8.26 11.29
N PHE A 173 -2.55 -9.18 11.30
CA PHE A 173 -3.01 -9.84 10.09
C PHE A 173 -3.60 -8.84 9.09
N GLU A 174 -4.44 -7.92 9.56
CA GLU A 174 -5.03 -6.87 8.71
C GLU A 174 -3.94 -5.98 8.12
N ARG A 175 -2.97 -5.55 8.93
CA ARG A 175 -1.83 -4.76 8.46
C ARG A 175 -1.08 -5.47 7.34
N MET A 176 -0.76 -6.77 7.47
CA MET A 176 -0.13 -7.52 6.38
C MET A 176 -0.97 -7.54 5.09
N THR A 177 -2.27 -7.79 5.20
CA THR A 177 -3.14 -7.91 4.02
C THR A 177 -3.51 -6.57 3.37
N THR A 178 -3.52 -5.48 4.12
CA THR A 178 -4.02 -4.17 3.66
C THR A 178 -2.92 -3.21 3.25
N SER A 179 -1.74 -3.30 3.86
CA SER A 179 -0.55 -2.57 3.42
C SER A 179 -0.12 -3.08 2.06
N LYS A 180 -0.30 -2.30 0.98
CA LYS A 180 0.20 -2.67 -0.36
C LYS A 180 1.54 -2.02 -0.62
N GLY A 181 2.52 -2.79 -1.14
CA GLY A 181 3.84 -2.29 -1.52
C GLY A 181 4.80 -2.00 -0.35
N GLU A 182 4.37 -2.21 0.89
CA GLU A 182 5.24 -2.10 2.08
C GLU A 182 6.06 -3.38 2.27
N ASN A 183 7.21 -3.29 2.94
CA ASN A 183 8.09 -4.45 3.19
C ASN A 183 7.39 -5.57 3.97
N HIS A 184 6.51 -5.19 4.91
CA HIS A 184 5.71 -6.12 5.71
C HIS A 184 4.37 -6.47 5.07
N SER A 185 4.13 -6.10 3.81
CA SER A 185 2.91 -6.50 3.10
C SER A 185 2.93 -7.98 2.76
N LEU A 186 1.75 -8.62 2.79
CA LEU A 186 1.62 -10.05 2.49
C LEU A 186 2.24 -10.43 1.15
N ASN A 187 2.01 -9.61 0.12
CA ASN A 187 2.56 -9.80 -1.21
C ASN A 187 4.10 -9.69 -1.23
N THR A 188 4.66 -8.63 -0.66
CA THR A 188 6.11 -8.45 -0.60
C THR A 188 6.77 -9.60 0.18
N LEU A 189 6.18 -10.02 1.29
CA LEU A 189 6.69 -11.13 2.11
C LEU A 189 6.64 -12.47 1.34
N ALA A 190 5.54 -12.74 0.64
CA ALA A 190 5.41 -13.95 -0.16
C ALA A 190 6.41 -14.00 -1.32
N LYS A 191 6.55 -12.90 -2.06
CA LYS A 191 7.57 -12.75 -3.12
C LYS A 191 8.99 -12.93 -2.57
N LYS A 192 9.33 -12.28 -1.45
CA LYS A 192 10.63 -12.37 -0.79
C LYS A 192 10.97 -13.81 -0.40
N TYR A 193 10.01 -14.55 0.17
CA TYR A 193 10.20 -15.95 0.52
C TYR A 193 10.44 -16.81 -0.71
N ALA A 194 9.56 -16.70 -1.72
CA ALA A 194 9.62 -17.49 -2.94
C ALA A 194 10.92 -17.28 -3.71
N GLN A 195 11.41 -16.04 -3.81
CA GLN A 195 12.69 -15.72 -4.43
C GLN A 195 13.88 -16.34 -3.68
N THR A 196 13.79 -16.46 -2.36
CA THR A 196 14.88 -16.97 -1.52
C THR A 196 14.90 -18.50 -1.48
N HIS A 197 13.72 -19.14 -1.45
CA HIS A 197 13.60 -20.59 -1.21
C HIS A 197 13.14 -21.39 -2.44
N GLY A 198 12.63 -20.73 -3.48
CA GLY A 198 12.12 -21.38 -4.69
C GLY A 198 10.85 -22.19 -4.46
N SER A 199 10.12 -21.95 -3.37
CA SER A 199 8.91 -22.69 -2.99
C SER A 199 7.81 -21.75 -2.49
N LYS A 200 6.56 -22.24 -2.53
CA LYS A 200 5.40 -21.53 -1.97
C LYS A 200 5.54 -21.45 -0.43
N PRO A 201 5.46 -20.25 0.18
CA PRO A 201 5.55 -20.09 1.63
C PRO A 201 4.36 -20.71 2.35
N THR A 202 4.59 -21.23 3.56
CA THR A 202 3.50 -21.49 4.49
C THR A 202 3.05 -20.20 5.18
N GLY A 203 1.85 -20.19 5.76
CA GLY A 203 1.38 -19.05 6.56
C GLY A 203 2.28 -18.67 7.73
N TYR A 204 3.02 -19.64 8.29
CA TYR A 204 3.99 -19.40 9.36
C TYR A 204 5.29 -18.80 8.83
N ASP A 205 5.75 -19.21 7.65
CA ASP A 205 6.94 -18.62 7.01
C ASP A 205 6.75 -17.13 6.76
N ILE A 206 5.57 -16.74 6.26
CA ILE A 206 5.20 -15.33 6.09
C ILE A 206 5.22 -14.60 7.42
N TRP A 207 4.67 -15.19 8.48
CA TRP A 207 4.66 -14.59 9.80
C TRP A 207 6.06 -14.38 10.38
N LYS A 208 6.98 -15.32 10.16
CA LYS A 208 8.36 -15.19 10.60
C LYS A 208 9.05 -14.01 9.91
N LEU A 209 8.90 -13.88 8.59
CA LEU A 209 9.41 -12.73 7.85
C LEU A 209 8.77 -11.43 8.33
N TYR A 210 7.46 -11.43 8.58
CA TYR A 210 6.76 -10.28 9.15
C TYR A 210 7.33 -9.84 10.50
N ALA A 211 7.59 -10.80 11.39
CA ALA A 211 8.17 -10.54 12.71
C ALA A 211 9.56 -9.89 12.62
N GLU A 212 10.39 -10.34 11.66
CA GLU A 212 11.71 -9.75 11.39
C GLU A 212 11.63 -8.31 10.85
N GLU A 213 10.58 -7.96 10.11
CA GLU A 213 10.42 -6.62 9.52
C GLU A 213 9.82 -5.58 10.49
N VAL A 214 8.92 -6.00 11.38
CA VAL A 214 8.15 -5.06 12.22
C VAL A 214 8.78 -4.85 13.61
N ASP A 215 9.60 -5.78 14.10
CA ASP A 215 10.32 -5.71 15.39
C ASP A 215 9.42 -5.21 16.56
N ASP A 216 8.22 -5.80 16.67
CA ASP A 216 7.22 -5.48 17.70
C ASP A 216 7.25 -6.56 18.79
N ASP A 217 7.29 -6.16 20.06
CA ASP A 217 7.42 -7.05 21.23
C ASP A 217 6.23 -7.99 21.40
N VAL A 218 5.08 -7.63 20.84
CA VAL A 218 3.88 -8.46 20.82
C VAL A 218 3.88 -9.48 19.68
N VAL A 219 4.75 -9.34 18.67
CA VAL A 219 4.86 -10.25 17.53
C VAL A 219 5.97 -11.25 17.82
N ALA A 220 5.59 -12.50 18.07
CA ALA A 220 6.52 -13.57 18.42
C ALA A 220 6.60 -14.63 17.32
N THR A 221 7.54 -15.56 17.45
CA THR A 221 7.65 -16.74 16.56
C THR A 221 7.64 -18.07 17.32
N ASN A 222 7.58 -18.01 18.65
CA ASN A 222 7.83 -19.11 19.60
C ASN A 222 6.56 -19.82 20.11
N CYS A 223 5.58 -20.09 19.25
CA CYS A 223 4.44 -20.95 19.60
C CYS A 223 4.12 -22.00 18.53
N PHE A 224 5.11 -22.32 17.70
CA PHE A 224 5.07 -23.44 16.76
C PHE A 224 6.31 -24.31 17.06
N PRO A 225 6.12 -25.50 17.65
CA PRO A 225 7.21 -26.42 17.95
C PRO A 225 7.83 -27.04 16.70
#